data_AF-A0A433CKB1-F1
#
_entry.id   AF-A0A433CKB1-F1
#
_cell.length_a   1.000
_cell.length_b   1.000
_cell.length_c   1.000
_cell.angle_alpha   90.00
_cell.angle_beta   90.00
_cell.angle_gamma   90.00
#
_symmetry.space_group_name_H-M   'P 1'
#
loop_
_entity.id
_entity.type
_entity.pdbx_description
1 polymer ?
#
loop_
_entity_poly.entity_id
_entity_poly.type
_entity_poly.pdbx_seq_one_letter_code
_entity_poly.pdbx_strand_id
1 'polypeptide(L)'
;MNHSLKTLLQYTAVAGCMSFASLSHADMNQVMALINDPASAPAIRRCDNNPNCNAFVAISKQWQVIPKDDPLRYYIYSGDLNALIKEGKDLNDQKLKDIDDFAYQIFDYNAENFNDRWLYIKGLTVLKYVQRIQSGQ
;
A
#
# COMPACT_ATOMS: atom_id res chain seq x y z
N MET A 1 60.01 -11.89 -37.63
CA MET A 1 60.12 -10.41 -37.78
C MET A 1 58.91 -9.93 -38.57
N ASN A 2 58.20 -8.91 -38.05
CA ASN A 2 57.15 -8.07 -38.67
C ASN A 2 55.82 -8.77 -39.02
N HIS A 3 54.62 -8.20 -38.87
CA HIS A 3 54.05 -7.02 -38.20
C HIS A 3 52.54 -7.37 -38.10
N SER A 4 51.93 -7.30 -36.91
CA SER A 4 50.95 -6.28 -36.51
C SER A 4 49.79 -5.98 -37.50
N LEU A 5 48.58 -6.09 -36.93
CA LEU A 5 47.37 -5.26 -37.15
C LEU A 5 46.15 -5.87 -37.90
N LYS A 6 45.09 -5.97 -37.07
CA LYS A 6 43.67 -5.69 -37.34
C LYS A 6 42.78 -6.85 -37.80
N THR A 7 42.23 -7.54 -36.81
CA THR A 7 40.76 -7.77 -36.78
C THR A 7 40.28 -7.76 -35.33
N LEU A 8 39.98 -6.56 -34.83
CA LEU A 8 39.07 -6.33 -33.71
C LEU A 8 37.62 -6.50 -34.20
N LEU A 9 36.70 -6.74 -33.26
CA LEU A 9 35.24 -6.91 -33.40
C LEU A 9 34.82 -8.34 -33.84
N GLN A 10 34.02 -9.12 -33.10
CA GLN A 10 33.00 -8.83 -32.10
C GLN A 10 32.89 -9.99 -31.09
N TYR A 11 33.32 -9.79 -29.85
CA TYR A 11 32.86 -10.59 -28.72
C TYR A 11 31.75 -9.78 -28.03
N THR A 12 30.51 -9.92 -28.48
CA THR A 12 29.37 -9.39 -27.73
C THR A 12 29.05 -10.36 -26.60
N ALA A 13 29.49 -9.98 -25.41
CA ALA A 13 29.05 -10.54 -24.15
C ALA A 13 27.53 -10.37 -24.01
N VAL A 14 26.83 -11.46 -23.72
CA VAL A 14 25.50 -11.41 -23.11
C VAL A 14 25.64 -11.97 -21.70
N ALA A 15 26.24 -11.17 -20.82
CA ALA A 15 26.01 -11.31 -19.40
C ALA A 15 24.63 -10.69 -19.12
N GLY A 16 23.59 -11.49 -19.31
CA GLY A 16 22.24 -11.14 -18.86
C GLY A 16 22.22 -11.18 -17.34
N CYS A 17 22.59 -10.07 -16.70
CA CYS A 17 22.20 -9.82 -15.31
C CYS A 17 20.67 -9.83 -15.29
N MET A 18 20.07 -10.94 -14.88
CA MET A 18 18.72 -10.92 -14.33
C MET A 18 18.78 -10.09 -13.06
N SER A 19 18.62 -8.78 -13.22
CA SER A 19 18.22 -7.89 -12.14
C SER A 19 16.85 -8.38 -11.69
N PHE A 20 16.84 -9.30 -10.73
CA PHE A 20 15.70 -9.44 -9.84
C PHE A 20 15.48 -8.04 -9.28
N ALA A 21 14.45 -7.36 -9.75
CA ALA A 21 13.92 -6.17 -9.09
C ALA A 21 13.38 -6.67 -7.74
N SER A 22 14.27 -6.78 -6.77
CA SER A 22 13.94 -7.20 -5.43
C SER A 22 13.11 -6.11 -4.78
N LEU A 23 11.83 -6.44 -4.59
CA LEU A 23 10.90 -5.88 -3.62
C LEU A 23 10.54 -4.41 -3.90
N SER A 24 9.36 -4.17 -4.46
CA SER A 24 8.64 -2.91 -4.24
C SER A 24 8.52 -2.74 -2.74
N HIS A 25 9.41 -1.96 -2.14
CA HIS A 25 9.24 -1.52 -0.77
C HIS A 25 7.98 -0.66 -0.82
N ALA A 26 6.89 -1.14 -0.23
CA ALA A 26 5.74 -0.29 -0.02
C ALA A 26 6.25 0.97 0.68
N ASP A 27 5.95 2.12 0.10
CA ASP A 27 6.61 3.38 0.41
C ASP A 27 5.70 4.23 1.29
N MET A 28 6.14 4.50 2.52
CA MET A 28 5.42 5.40 3.43
C MET A 28 5.22 6.79 2.81
N ASN A 29 6.15 7.26 1.97
CA ASN A 29 5.98 8.53 1.26
C ASN A 29 4.79 8.48 0.30
N GLN A 30 4.58 7.35 -0.38
CA GLN A 30 3.43 7.16 -1.25
C GLN A 30 2.12 7.12 -0.46
N VAL A 31 2.10 6.45 0.70
CA VAL A 31 0.93 6.43 1.60
C VAL A 31 0.62 7.85 2.09
N MET A 32 1.63 8.60 2.54
CA MET A 32 1.45 9.97 2.99
C MET A 32 1.02 10.92 1.86
N ALA A 33 1.50 10.71 0.63
CA ALA A 33 1.05 11.48 -0.53
C ALA A 33 -0.45 11.25 -0.79
N LEU A 34 -0.92 10.01 -0.73
CA LEU A 34 -2.34 9.67 -0.91
C LEU A 34 -3.22 10.24 0.21
N ILE A 35 -2.72 10.31 1.45
CA ILE A 35 -3.46 10.90 2.58
C ILE A 35 -3.53 12.43 2.45
N ASN A 36 -2.45 13.06 1.99
CA ASN A 36 -2.38 14.51 1.87
C ASN A 36 -3.09 15.05 0.62
N ASP A 37 -3.11 14.28 -0.46
CA ASP A 37 -3.80 14.58 -1.71
C ASP A 37 -4.55 13.34 -2.24
N PRO A 38 -5.74 13.03 -1.69
CA PRO A 38 -6.55 11.89 -2.14
C PRO A 38 -6.96 11.97 -3.62
N ALA A 39 -6.99 13.16 -4.21
CA ALA A 39 -7.33 13.34 -5.62
C ALA A 39 -6.25 12.81 -6.59
N SER A 40 -5.03 12.59 -6.10
CA SER A 40 -3.95 11.95 -6.86
C SER A 40 -4.16 10.44 -7.07
N ALA A 41 -5.10 9.83 -6.34
CA ALA A 41 -5.34 8.39 -6.40
C ALA A 41 -5.98 7.97 -7.74
N PRO A 42 -5.60 6.81 -8.30
CA PRO A 42 -6.25 6.28 -9.50
C PRO A 42 -7.75 6.06 -9.31
N ALA A 43 -8.55 6.42 -10.30
CA ALA A 43 -10.00 6.26 -10.25
C ALA A 43 -10.42 4.78 -10.14
N ILE A 44 -11.29 4.48 -9.18
CA ILE A 44 -11.89 3.16 -8.97
C ILE A 44 -13.38 3.25 -9.27
N ARG A 45 -13.86 2.43 -10.23
CA ARG A 45 -15.27 2.45 -10.67
C ARG A 45 -16.25 2.34 -9.51
N ARG A 46 -15.94 1.47 -8.53
CA ARG A 46 -16.81 1.22 -7.37
C ARG A 46 -16.85 2.39 -6.38
N CYS A 47 -15.87 3.28 -6.44
CA CYS A 47 -15.82 4.49 -5.62
C CYS A 47 -16.56 5.69 -6.26
N ASP A 48 -17.12 5.53 -7.47
CA ASP A 48 -17.81 6.61 -8.21
C ASP A 48 -17.04 7.95 -8.25
N ASN A 49 -15.73 7.86 -8.53
CA ASN A 49 -14.80 8.99 -8.54
C ASN A 49 -14.64 9.75 -7.21
N ASN A 50 -15.12 9.21 -6.09
CA ASN A 50 -14.84 9.78 -4.77
C ASN A 50 -13.32 9.67 -4.46
N PRO A 51 -12.61 10.79 -4.26
CA PRO A 51 -11.16 10.78 -4.09
C PRO A 51 -10.70 10.05 -2.81
N ASN A 52 -11.47 10.15 -1.73
CA ASN A 52 -11.16 9.47 -0.46
C ASN A 52 -11.28 7.95 -0.59
N CYS A 53 -12.33 7.46 -1.25
CA CYS A 53 -12.47 6.03 -1.53
C CYS A 53 -11.36 5.51 -2.47
N ASN A 54 -11.05 6.26 -3.54
CA ASN A 54 -9.94 5.92 -4.45
C ASN A 54 -8.61 5.84 -3.69
N ALA A 55 -8.33 6.83 -2.83
CA ALA A 55 -7.15 6.86 -1.99
C ALA A 55 -7.11 5.68 -1.03
N PHE A 56 -8.22 5.34 -0.36
CA PHE A 56 -8.29 4.16 0.51
C PHE A 56 -7.92 2.88 -0.23
N VAL A 57 -8.45 2.67 -1.45
CA VAL A 57 -8.11 1.50 -2.27
C VAL A 57 -6.62 1.49 -2.61
N ALA A 58 -6.02 2.63 -2.93
CA ALA A 58 -4.59 2.74 -3.18
C ALA A 58 -3.76 2.46 -1.91
N ILE A 59 -4.15 3.02 -0.76
CA ILE A 59 -3.52 2.82 0.55
C ILE A 59 -3.57 1.34 0.96
N SER A 60 -4.69 0.65 0.74
CA SER A 60 -4.85 -0.77 1.08
C SER A 60 -3.85 -1.67 0.34
N LYS A 61 -3.41 -1.27 -0.87
CA LYS A 61 -2.39 -1.99 -1.64
C LYS A 61 -0.99 -1.81 -1.07
N GLN A 62 -0.77 -0.74 -0.30
CA GLN A 62 0.49 -0.41 0.35
C GLN A 62 0.62 -1.03 1.75
N TRP A 63 -0.22 -2.00 2.14
CA TRP A 63 -0.20 -2.60 3.49
C TRP A 63 1.17 -3.14 3.93
N GLN A 64 2.07 -3.44 2.98
CA GLN A 64 3.42 -3.88 3.29
C GLN A 64 4.33 -2.79 3.89
N VAL A 65 3.88 -1.51 3.94
CA VAL A 65 4.59 -0.43 4.66
C VAL A 65 4.73 -0.74 6.14
N ILE A 66 3.80 -1.54 6.68
CA ILE A 66 3.80 -1.98 8.06
C ILE A 66 4.94 -3.00 8.23
N PRO A 67 5.87 -2.83 9.18
CA PRO A 67 6.94 -3.79 9.45
C PRO A 67 6.43 -5.21 9.71
N LYS A 68 7.26 -6.22 9.43
CA LYS A 68 6.86 -7.64 9.54
C LYS A 68 6.53 -8.07 10.98
N ASP A 69 7.21 -7.44 11.93
CA ASP A 69 7.13 -7.66 13.37
C ASP A 69 6.12 -6.73 14.06
N ASP A 70 5.51 -5.79 13.33
CA ASP A 70 4.46 -4.93 13.88
C ASP A 70 3.20 -5.75 14.18
N PRO A 71 2.64 -5.66 15.41
CA PRO A 71 1.42 -6.38 15.79
C PRO A 71 0.22 -6.12 14.87
N LEU A 72 0.13 -4.96 14.23
CA LEU A 72 -0.96 -4.63 13.32
C LEU A 72 -1.06 -5.60 12.13
N ARG A 73 0.05 -6.22 11.70
CA ARG A 73 0.01 -7.21 10.63
C ARG A 73 -0.83 -8.43 10.96
N TYR A 74 -0.99 -8.75 12.25
CA TYR A 74 -1.82 -9.86 12.68
C TYR A 74 -3.24 -9.74 12.12
N TYR A 75 -3.84 -8.55 12.14
CA TYR A 75 -5.21 -8.32 11.69
C TYR A 75 -5.39 -8.56 10.18
N ILE A 76 -4.37 -8.24 9.38
CA ILE A 76 -4.39 -8.49 7.94
C ILE A 76 -4.36 -9.99 7.64
N TYR A 77 -3.58 -10.76 8.40
CA TYR A 77 -3.45 -12.20 8.21
C TYR A 77 -4.62 -12.99 8.79
N SER A 78 -5.15 -12.57 9.93
CA SER A 78 -6.30 -13.22 10.58
C SER A 78 -7.63 -12.85 9.92
N GLY A 79 -7.68 -11.70 9.22
CA GLY A 79 -8.93 -11.16 8.70
C GLY A 79 -9.88 -10.70 9.81
N ASP A 80 -9.37 -10.48 11.02
CA ASP A 80 -10.20 -10.17 12.19
C ASP A 80 -10.43 -8.66 12.34
N LEU A 81 -11.43 -8.15 11.62
CA LEU A 81 -11.85 -6.76 11.70
C LEU A 81 -12.37 -6.40 13.10
N ASN A 82 -13.04 -7.32 13.79
CA ASN A 82 -13.60 -7.04 15.11
C ASN A 82 -12.47 -6.81 16.13
N ALA A 83 -11.41 -7.61 16.07
CA ALA A 83 -10.24 -7.41 16.90
C ALA A 83 -9.48 -6.12 16.54
N LEU A 84 -9.38 -5.78 15.24
CA LEU A 84 -8.76 -4.52 14.79
C LEU A 84 -9.50 -3.28 15.32
N ILE A 85 -10.83 -3.31 15.34
CA ILE A 85 -11.66 -2.22 15.89
C ILE A 85 -11.52 -2.19 17.42
N LYS A 86 -11.58 -3.35 18.09
CA LYS A 86 -11.46 -3.46 19.55
C LYS A 86 -10.10 -3.06 20.12
N GLU A 87 -9.04 -3.12 19.32
CA GLU A 87 -7.69 -2.73 19.76
C GLU A 87 -7.58 -1.23 20.10
N GLY A 88 -8.52 -0.38 19.67
CA GLY A 88 -8.52 1.06 19.94
C GLY A 88 -7.36 1.79 19.25
N LYS A 89 -7.10 3.09 19.48
CA LYS A 89 -8.06 4.21 19.42
C LYS A 89 -8.51 4.38 17.97
N ASP A 90 -9.72 4.87 17.76
CA ASP A 90 -10.18 5.30 16.45
C ASP A 90 -9.16 6.23 15.78
N LEU A 91 -9.31 6.42 14.48
CA LEU A 91 -8.57 7.46 13.79
C LEU A 91 -8.92 8.79 14.47
N ASN A 92 -7.91 9.61 14.75
CA ASN A 92 -8.01 10.88 15.46
C ASN A 92 -7.82 12.04 14.50
N ASP A 93 -6.93 11.88 13.51
CA ASP A 93 -6.74 12.82 12.42
C ASP A 93 -7.95 12.83 11.49
N GLN A 94 -8.44 14.03 11.17
CA GLN A 94 -9.66 14.19 10.36
C GLN A 94 -9.49 13.66 8.93
N LYS A 95 -8.31 13.80 8.32
CA LYS A 95 -8.08 13.26 6.97
C LYS A 95 -8.14 11.74 6.98
N LEU A 96 -7.57 11.10 8.00
CA LEU A 96 -7.64 9.65 8.15
C LEU A 96 -9.09 9.18 8.31
N LYS A 97 -9.89 9.87 9.13
CA LYS A 97 -11.34 9.59 9.28
C LYS A 97 -12.10 9.76 7.98
N ASP A 98 -11.89 10.86 7.26
CA ASP A 98 -12.59 11.14 6.01
C ASP A 98 -12.28 10.08 4.93
N ILE A 99 -11.08 9.52 4.94
CA ILE A 99 -10.68 8.41 4.06
C ILE A 99 -11.36 7.10 4.48
N ASP A 100 -11.41 6.81 5.79
CA ASP A 100 -12.03 5.61 6.35
C ASP A 100 -13.55 5.59 6.19
N ASP A 101 -14.25 6.69 6.51
CA ASP A 101 -15.72 6.77 6.51
C ASP A 101 -16.31 6.39 5.13
N PHE A 102 -15.71 6.87 4.04
CA PHE A 102 -16.15 6.50 2.69
C PHE A 102 -15.84 5.05 2.35
N ALA A 103 -14.69 4.54 2.79
CA ALA A 103 -14.30 3.16 2.53
C ALA A 103 -15.14 2.16 3.34
N TYR A 104 -15.49 2.48 4.58
CA TYR A 104 -16.36 1.71 5.45
C TYR A 104 -17.70 1.41 4.76
N GLN A 105 -18.33 2.44 4.20
CA GLN A 105 -19.62 2.30 3.53
C GLN A 105 -19.57 1.33 2.34
N ILE A 106 -18.43 1.24 1.65
CA ILE A 106 -18.32 0.47 0.39
C ILE A 106 -17.72 -0.93 0.61
N PHE A 107 -16.70 -1.04 1.47
CA PHE A 107 -15.88 -2.23 1.60
C PHE A 107 -16.08 -3.02 2.91
N ASP A 108 -16.85 -2.50 3.87
CA ASP A 108 -17.31 -3.27 5.04
C ASP A 108 -18.84 -3.34 5.11
N TYR A 109 -19.53 -2.19 5.20
CA TYR A 109 -21.00 -2.15 5.36
C TYR A 109 -21.73 -2.76 4.15
N ASN A 110 -21.34 -2.39 2.93
CA ASN A 110 -21.87 -2.95 1.68
C ASN A 110 -20.89 -3.93 1.01
N ALA A 111 -20.09 -4.66 1.80
CA ALA A 111 -19.18 -5.65 1.27
C ALA A 111 -19.93 -6.72 0.45
N GLU A 112 -19.52 -6.94 -0.80
CA GLU A 112 -20.10 -7.95 -1.69
C GLU A 112 -19.51 -9.34 -1.39
N ASN A 113 -18.29 -9.38 -0.87
CA ASN A 113 -17.56 -10.62 -0.62
C ASN A 113 -16.42 -10.40 0.39
N PHE A 114 -15.73 -11.50 0.74
CA PHE A 114 -14.61 -11.46 1.68
C PHE A 114 -13.43 -10.59 1.20
N ASN A 115 -13.19 -10.47 -0.11
CA ASN A 115 -12.08 -9.66 -0.62
C ASN A 115 -12.31 -8.17 -0.35
N ASP A 116 -13.55 -7.70 -0.37
CA ASP A 116 -13.88 -6.32 0.00
C ASP A 116 -13.54 -6.07 1.46
N ARG A 117 -13.98 -6.97 2.33
CA ARG A 117 -13.70 -6.86 3.76
C ARG A 117 -12.21 -6.97 4.05
N TRP A 118 -11.48 -7.81 3.32
CA TRP A 118 -10.03 -7.93 3.44
C TRP A 118 -9.30 -6.68 2.93
N LEU A 119 -9.81 -6.05 1.86
CA LEU A 119 -9.33 -4.75 1.38
C LEU A 119 -9.55 -3.68 2.45
N TYR A 120 -10.72 -3.66 3.08
CA TYR A 120 -11.03 -2.76 4.19
C TYR A 120 -10.06 -2.95 5.37
N ILE A 121 -9.87 -4.18 5.82
CA ILE A 121 -8.92 -4.51 6.91
C ILE A 121 -7.52 -3.99 6.58
N LYS A 122 -7.02 -4.23 5.35
CA LYS A 122 -5.70 -3.73 4.94
C LYS A 122 -5.62 -2.21 5.02
N GLY A 123 -6.60 -1.51 4.45
CA GLY A 123 -6.63 -0.05 4.44
C GLY A 123 -6.67 0.52 5.85
N LEU A 124 -7.62 0.07 6.68
CA LEU A 124 -7.77 0.53 8.06
C LEU A 124 -6.51 0.25 8.90
N THR A 125 -5.87 -0.90 8.69
CA THR A 125 -4.61 -1.23 9.37
C THR A 125 -3.49 -0.24 8.99
N VAL A 126 -3.40 0.15 7.71
CA VAL A 126 -2.41 1.18 7.28
C VAL A 126 -2.74 2.55 7.86
N LEU A 127 -4.00 2.96 7.89
CA LEU A 127 -4.40 4.25 8.49
C LEU A 127 -4.04 4.29 9.99
N LYS A 128 -4.31 3.20 10.72
CA LYS A 128 -3.90 3.06 12.12
C LYS A 128 -2.37 3.10 12.29
N TYR A 129 -1.62 2.47 11.39
CA TYR A 129 -0.16 2.51 11.41
C TYR A 129 0.38 3.92 11.17
N VAL A 130 -0.16 4.66 10.19
CA VAL A 130 0.19 6.06 9.95
C VAL A 130 -0.08 6.91 11.19
N GLN A 131 -1.25 6.74 11.81
CA GLN A 131 -1.58 7.46 13.04
C GLN A 131 -0.57 7.21 14.15
N ARG A 132 -0.14 5.97 14.37
CA ARG A 132 0.88 5.63 15.40
C ARG A 132 2.19 6.37 15.14
N ILE A 133 2.66 6.35 13.89
CA ILE A 133 3.87 7.08 13.50
C ILE A 133 3.72 8.59 13.76
N GLN A 134 2.58 9.18 13.39
CA GLN A 134 2.32 10.61 13.59
C GLN A 134 2.21 10.99 15.07
N SER A 135 1.70 10.11 15.93
CA SER A 135 1.57 10.35 17.37
C SER A 135 2.84 10.02 18.16
N GLY A 136 3.87 9.46 17.52
CA GLY A 136 5.11 9.01 18.16
C GLY A 136 4.93 7.75 19.00
N GLN A 137 3.94 6.92 18.67
CA GLN A 137 3.64 5.63 19.32
C GLN A 137 4.15 4.43 18.53
#